data_AF-A0A243QCC2-F1
#
_entry.id   AF-A0A243QCC2-F1
#
_cell.length_a   1.000
_cell.length_b   1.000
_cell.length_c   1.000
_cell.angle_alpha   90.00
_cell.angle_beta   90.00
_cell.angle_gamma   90.00
#
_symmetry.space_group_name_H-M   'P 1'
#
loop_
_entity.id
_entity.type
_entity.pdbx_description
1 polymer ?
#
loop_
_entity_poly.entity_id
_entity_poly.type
_entity_poly.pdbx_seq_one_letter_code
_entity_poly.pdbx_strand_id
1 'polypeptide(L)'
;MGIRYYAYPLQPSDVDAARRNPYPFLSADPLMDAWGPEEDRPRMLYLDKAWRELQHVFAVSDGRLQPRISLELVKGNVTPVGKYGGHVGFVHVLPPDVVQQIAEDIVMVEPIVETDIIEAVPYSSADYANEFLRQAQDFMVTLAADGLGLVYTIR
;
A
#
# COMPACT_ATOMS: atom_id res chain seq x y z
N MET A 1 5.52 6.29 17.37
CA MET A 1 5.44 5.29 16.28
C MET A 1 5.11 6.03 15.00
N GLY A 2 5.75 5.69 13.88
CA GLY A 2 5.54 6.38 12.60
C GLY A 2 4.32 5.85 11.85
N ILE A 3 3.84 6.65 10.90
CA ILE A 3 2.76 6.33 9.96
C ILE A 3 3.23 5.23 9.01
N ARG A 4 2.42 4.19 8.86
CA ARG A 4 2.73 2.99 8.09
C ARG A 4 1.56 2.50 7.26
N TYR A 5 1.88 1.66 6.31
CA TYR A 5 0.92 1.07 5.38
C TYR A 5 0.68 -0.41 5.67
N TYR A 6 -0.60 -0.80 5.66
CA TYR A 6 -1.04 -2.19 5.83
C TYR A 6 -2.18 -2.47 4.85
N ALA A 7 -2.14 -3.60 4.15
CA ALA A 7 -3.23 -4.02 3.27
C ALA A 7 -3.54 -5.50 3.41
N TYR A 8 -4.82 -5.84 3.28
CA TYR A 8 -5.37 -7.17 3.47
C TYR A 8 -6.18 -7.58 2.25
N PRO A 9 -6.11 -8.86 1.83
CA PRO A 9 -6.98 -9.42 0.82
C PRO A 9 -8.46 -9.26 1.20
N LEU A 10 -9.29 -8.98 0.20
CA LEU A 10 -10.73 -8.81 0.37
C LEU A 10 -11.49 -9.71 -0.61
N GLN A 11 -12.49 -10.44 -0.13
CA GLN A 11 -13.31 -11.27 -1.01
C GLN A 11 -14.15 -10.37 -1.96
N PRO A 12 -14.37 -10.77 -3.22
CA PRO A 12 -15.18 -10.00 -4.16
C PRO A 12 -16.59 -9.69 -3.65
N SER A 13 -17.20 -10.63 -2.92
CA SER A 13 -18.52 -10.48 -2.29
C SER A 13 -18.56 -9.41 -1.21
N ASP A 14 -17.41 -9.08 -0.62
CA ASP A 14 -17.30 -8.19 0.54
C ASP A 14 -16.96 -6.76 0.16
N VAL A 15 -16.61 -6.50 -1.11
CA VAL A 15 -16.21 -5.17 -1.61
C VAL A 15 -17.23 -4.09 -1.25
N ASP A 16 -18.52 -4.35 -1.50
CA ASP A 16 -19.57 -3.37 -1.21
C ASP A 16 -19.82 -3.19 0.29
N ALA A 17 -19.55 -4.21 1.10
CA ALA A 17 -19.61 -4.09 2.56
C ALA A 17 -18.42 -3.27 3.08
N ALA A 18 -17.21 -3.56 2.61
CA ALA A 18 -15.99 -2.84 2.97
C ALA A 18 -16.03 -1.37 2.54
N ARG A 19 -16.59 -1.05 1.37
CA ARG A 19 -16.80 0.34 0.93
C ARG A 19 -17.69 1.14 1.87
N ARG A 20 -18.67 0.49 2.50
CA ARG A 20 -19.57 1.11 3.49
C ARG A 20 -18.94 1.21 4.88
N ASN A 21 -18.22 0.17 5.29
CA ASN A 21 -17.50 0.13 6.55
C ASN A 21 -16.26 -0.77 6.41
N PRO A 22 -15.06 -0.19 6.24
CA PRO A 22 -13.86 -0.98 5.94
C PRO A 22 -13.20 -1.56 7.19
N TYR A 23 -13.48 -1.01 8.38
CA TYR A 23 -12.79 -1.39 9.62
C TYR A 23 -12.94 -2.86 10.04
N PRO A 24 -14.08 -3.55 9.82
CA PRO A 24 -14.19 -4.98 10.09
C PRO A 24 -13.28 -5.86 9.24
N PHE A 25 -12.78 -5.33 8.11
CA PHE A 25 -11.88 -6.02 7.18
C PHE A 25 -10.41 -5.64 7.40
N LEU A 26 -10.14 -4.77 8.38
CA LEU A 26 -8.79 -4.44 8.83
C LEU A 26 -8.53 -5.12 10.17
N SER A 27 -7.27 -5.52 10.38
CA SER A 27 -6.85 -6.06 11.67
C SER A 27 -6.91 -5.01 12.78
N ALA A 28 -7.24 -5.47 14.00
CA ALA A 28 -7.17 -4.66 15.20
C ALA A 28 -5.71 -4.26 15.52
N ASP A 29 -4.75 -5.16 15.24
CA ASP A 29 -3.31 -4.92 15.43
C ASP A 29 -2.47 -5.31 14.19
N PRO A 30 -2.51 -4.50 13.12
CA PRO A 30 -1.73 -4.70 11.91
C PRO A 30 -0.21 -4.71 12.11
N LEU A 31 0.28 -4.11 13.19
CA LEU A 31 1.71 -4.15 13.48
C LEU A 31 2.09 -5.54 13.99
N MET A 32 1.23 -6.13 14.83
CA MET A 32 1.39 -7.50 15.28
C MET A 32 1.31 -8.48 14.10
N ASP A 33 0.39 -8.25 13.15
CA ASP A 33 0.28 -9.07 11.94
C ASP A 33 1.54 -9.00 11.06
N ALA A 34 2.19 -7.84 11.00
CA ALA A 34 3.41 -7.65 10.20
C ALA A 34 4.69 -8.15 10.89
N TRP A 35 4.79 -8.06 12.22
CA TRP A 35 6.02 -8.31 12.99
C TRP A 35 5.93 -9.49 13.95
N GLY A 36 4.80 -10.19 14.01
CA GLY A 36 4.58 -11.34 14.88
C GLY A 36 5.30 -12.61 14.51
N PRO A 37 5.05 -13.69 15.27
CA PRO A 37 5.47 -15.04 14.88
C PRO A 37 5.02 -15.31 13.45
N GLU A 38 5.94 -15.82 12.62
CA GLU A 38 5.72 -15.95 11.18
C GLU A 38 4.55 -16.90 10.86
N GLU A 39 4.38 -17.94 11.69
CA GLU A 39 3.30 -18.92 11.62
C GLU A 39 1.89 -18.32 11.84
N ASP A 40 1.81 -17.18 12.51
CA ASP A 40 0.54 -16.52 12.84
C ASP A 40 0.25 -15.34 11.92
N ARG A 41 1.19 -14.95 11.04
CA ARG A 41 1.01 -13.78 10.17
C ARG A 41 -0.06 -14.05 9.12
N PRO A 42 -1.11 -13.22 9.04
CA PRO A 42 -2.07 -13.34 7.95
C PRO A 42 -1.39 -12.97 6.64
N ARG A 43 -1.97 -13.40 5.52
CA ARG A 43 -1.60 -12.86 4.21
C ARG A 43 -1.92 -11.37 4.18
N MET A 44 -0.90 -10.54 4.08
CA MET A 44 -1.02 -9.08 4.03
C MET A 44 0.14 -8.45 3.25
N LEU A 45 -0.03 -7.20 2.83
CA LEU A 45 1.05 -6.36 2.34
C LEU A 45 1.38 -5.30 3.40
N TYR A 46 2.63 -5.28 3.82
CA TYR A 46 3.19 -4.28 4.72
C TYR A 46 4.25 -3.51 3.96
N LEU A 47 4.13 -2.18 3.86
CA LEU A 47 5.11 -1.34 3.17
C LEU A 47 5.96 -0.48 4.13
N ASP A 48 5.84 -0.71 5.45
CA ASP A 48 6.39 0.16 6.50
C ASP A 48 6.18 1.64 6.16
N LYS A 49 7.26 2.40 5.92
CA LYS A 49 7.21 3.81 5.50
C LYS A 49 7.42 3.99 4.00
N ALA A 50 7.89 2.95 3.31
CA ALA A 50 8.16 2.95 1.86
C ALA A 50 6.93 3.29 1.00
N TRP A 51 5.73 3.20 1.56
CA TRP A 51 4.49 3.61 0.87
C TRP A 51 4.56 5.05 0.34
N ARG A 52 5.29 5.94 1.03
CA ARG A 52 5.43 7.35 0.63
C ARG A 52 6.31 7.48 -0.61
N GLU A 53 7.41 6.75 -0.65
CA GLU A 53 8.31 6.67 -1.79
C GLU A 53 7.61 6.04 -2.99
N LEU A 54 6.90 4.92 -2.79
CA LEU A 54 6.10 4.30 -3.86
C LEU A 54 5.01 5.25 -4.37
N GLN A 55 4.38 6.05 -3.50
CA GLN A 55 3.42 7.07 -3.90
C GLN A 55 4.05 8.11 -4.84
N HIS A 56 5.28 8.54 -4.58
CA HIS A 56 5.98 9.47 -5.47
C HIS A 56 6.35 8.83 -6.80
N VAL A 57 6.87 7.61 -6.78
CA VAL A 57 7.24 6.84 -7.98
C VAL A 57 6.02 6.62 -8.87
N PHE A 58 4.86 6.29 -8.32
CA PHE A 58 3.65 6.08 -9.13
C PHE A 58 2.96 7.37 -9.57
N ALA A 59 3.21 8.49 -8.88
CA ALA A 59 2.66 9.80 -9.24
C ALA A 59 3.42 10.45 -10.42
N VAL A 60 4.66 10.04 -10.68
CA VAL A 60 5.48 10.56 -11.78
C VAL A 60 5.59 9.50 -12.87
N SER A 61 5.04 9.77 -14.06
CA SER A 61 5.22 8.90 -15.23
C SER A 61 5.96 9.66 -16.32
N ASP A 62 7.22 9.31 -16.59
CA ASP A 62 7.98 9.70 -17.79
C ASP A 62 7.95 11.21 -18.14
N GLY A 63 8.03 12.09 -17.14
CA GLY A 63 7.98 13.53 -17.34
C GLY A 63 6.64 14.08 -17.83
N ARG A 64 5.57 13.26 -17.82
CA ARG A 64 4.19 13.64 -18.09
C ARG A 64 3.35 13.54 -16.82
N LEU A 65 2.43 14.48 -16.65
CA LEU A 65 1.49 14.55 -15.53
C LEU A 65 0.35 13.50 -15.65
N GLN A 66 0.67 12.24 -15.89
CA GLN A 66 -0.31 11.15 -15.82
C GLN A 66 0.13 10.11 -14.81
N PRO A 67 -0.48 10.09 -13.61
CA PRO A 67 -0.20 9.07 -12.61
C PRO A 67 -0.47 7.67 -13.14
N ARG A 68 0.35 6.70 -12.72
CA ARG A 68 0.14 5.28 -13.03
C ARG A 68 -1.05 4.75 -12.24
N ILE A 69 -1.72 3.71 -12.75
CA ILE A 69 -2.81 3.06 -12.00
C ILE A 69 -2.30 2.47 -10.67
N SER A 70 -1.03 2.06 -10.59
CA SER A 70 -0.39 1.64 -9.34
C SER A 70 -0.45 2.68 -8.22
N LEU A 71 -0.64 3.97 -8.53
CA LEU A 71 -0.84 5.00 -7.51
C LEU A 71 -2.07 4.69 -6.64
N GLU A 72 -3.11 4.04 -7.18
CA GLU A 72 -4.31 3.64 -6.42
C GLU A 72 -4.00 2.75 -5.21
N LEU A 73 -2.90 2.00 -5.25
CA LEU A 73 -2.44 1.19 -4.13
C LEU A 73 -2.02 2.04 -2.92
N VAL A 74 -1.59 3.29 -3.14
CA VAL A 74 -0.92 4.14 -2.13
C VAL A 74 -1.38 5.62 -2.14
N LYS A 75 -2.44 5.98 -2.89
CA LYS A 75 -2.84 7.38 -3.16
C LYS A 75 -3.26 8.24 -1.96
N GLY A 76 -3.34 7.67 -0.77
CA GLY A 76 -3.87 8.32 0.43
C GLY A 76 -2.82 9.07 1.23
N ASN A 77 -3.28 9.78 2.26
CA ASN A 77 -2.42 10.32 3.32
C ASN A 77 -3.22 10.45 4.62
N VAL A 78 -2.53 10.39 5.76
CA VAL A 78 -3.16 10.63 7.06
C VAL A 78 -3.60 12.08 7.19
N THR A 79 -4.64 12.33 7.99
CA THR A 79 -5.09 13.68 8.32
C THR A 79 -4.56 14.06 9.70
N PRO A 80 -3.65 15.05 9.84
CA PRO A 80 -3.17 15.50 11.13
C PRO A 80 -4.33 16.01 12.00
N VAL A 81 -4.33 15.65 13.29
CA VAL A 81 -5.30 16.12 14.28
C VAL A 81 -4.63 16.54 15.59
N GLY A 82 -5.11 17.65 16.14
CA GLY A 82 -4.61 18.20 17.40
C GLY A 82 -3.19 18.75 17.30
N LYS A 83 -2.64 19.13 18.46
CA LYS A 83 -1.32 19.78 18.57
C LYS A 83 -0.15 18.83 18.82
N TYR A 84 -0.42 17.54 19.08
CA TYR A 84 0.56 16.59 19.60
C TYR A 84 0.92 15.48 18.61
N GLY A 85 0.84 15.75 17.31
CA GLY A 85 1.20 14.78 16.28
C GLY A 85 0.24 13.59 16.17
N GLY A 86 -1.01 13.76 16.60
CA GLY A 86 -2.06 12.80 16.32
C GLY A 86 -2.48 12.87 14.86
N HIS A 87 -3.02 11.78 14.33
CA HIS A 87 -3.52 11.73 12.98
C HIS A 87 -4.68 10.74 12.85
N VAL A 88 -5.58 11.02 11.93
CA VAL A 88 -6.61 10.08 11.48
C VAL A 88 -6.03 9.32 10.30
N GLY A 89 -6.09 7.98 10.38
CA GLY A 89 -5.63 7.11 9.32
C GLY A 89 -6.44 7.28 8.03
N PHE A 90 -5.82 7.01 6.91
CA PHE A 90 -6.49 6.86 5.63
C PHE A 90 -6.88 5.39 5.43
N VAL A 91 -8.03 5.14 4.82
CA VAL A 91 -8.49 3.78 4.49
C VAL A 91 -9.08 3.78 3.08
N HIS A 92 -8.77 2.76 2.30
CA HIS A 92 -9.32 2.61 0.95
C HIS A 92 -9.54 1.15 0.58
N VAL A 93 -10.48 0.94 -0.34
CA VAL A 93 -10.92 -0.38 -0.80
C VAL A 93 -10.78 -0.42 -2.31
N LEU A 94 -10.03 -1.41 -2.80
CA LEU A 94 -9.84 -1.67 -4.22
C LEU A 94 -10.63 -2.93 -4.61
N PRO A 95 -11.54 -2.84 -5.59
CA PRO A 95 -12.23 -4.01 -6.11
C PRO A 95 -11.27 -4.88 -6.98
N PRO A 96 -11.61 -6.16 -7.24
CA PRO A 96 -10.75 -7.08 -7.99
C PRO A 96 -10.31 -6.57 -9.37
N ASP A 97 -11.17 -5.87 -10.10
CA ASP A 97 -10.87 -5.30 -11.42
C ASP A 97 -9.80 -4.21 -11.37
N VAL A 98 -9.75 -3.43 -10.28
CA VAL A 98 -8.69 -2.44 -10.05
C VAL A 98 -7.42 -3.12 -9.57
N VAL A 99 -7.52 -4.15 -8.71
CA VAL A 99 -6.37 -4.97 -8.29
C VAL A 99 -5.68 -5.60 -9.51
N GLN A 100 -6.45 -6.14 -10.46
CA GLN A 100 -5.94 -6.70 -11.71
C GLN A 100 -5.15 -5.65 -12.51
N GLN A 101 -5.71 -4.45 -12.71
CA GLN A 101 -5.04 -3.38 -13.45
C GLN A 101 -3.75 -2.92 -12.76
N ILE A 102 -3.74 -2.85 -11.42
CA ILE A 102 -2.53 -2.53 -10.65
C ILE A 102 -1.50 -3.64 -10.81
N ALA A 103 -1.89 -4.91 -10.72
CA ALA A 103 -0.96 -6.03 -10.87
C ALA A 103 -0.26 -6.04 -12.24
N GLU A 104 -0.98 -5.70 -13.31
CA GLU A 104 -0.42 -5.57 -14.66
C GLU A 104 0.53 -4.37 -14.80
N ASP A 105 0.23 -3.25 -14.13
CA ASP A 105 1.04 -2.03 -14.21
C ASP A 105 2.28 -2.07 -13.29
N ILE A 106 2.14 -2.56 -12.05
CA ILE A 106 3.18 -2.48 -11.02
C ILE A 106 4.42 -3.32 -11.38
N VAL A 107 4.23 -4.42 -12.12
CA VAL A 107 5.35 -5.26 -12.61
C VAL A 107 6.18 -4.59 -13.70
N MET A 108 5.63 -3.55 -14.33
CA MET A 108 6.34 -2.73 -15.33
C MET A 108 7.09 -1.56 -14.68
N VAL A 109 7.10 -1.46 -13.35
CA VAL A 109 7.85 -0.44 -12.61
C VAL A 109 9.30 -0.92 -12.50
N GLU A 110 10.22 -0.14 -13.08
CA GLU A 110 11.65 -0.40 -12.96
C GLU A 110 12.14 -0.18 -11.52
N PRO A 111 13.26 -0.80 -11.13
CA PRO A 111 13.85 -0.54 -9.82
C PRO A 111 14.10 0.95 -9.59
N ILE A 112 13.64 1.43 -8.44
CA ILE A 112 13.79 2.80 -7.96
C ILE A 112 15.29 3.10 -7.82
N VAL A 113 15.72 4.28 -8.28
CA VAL A 113 17.08 4.78 -8.04
C VAL A 113 17.06 5.96 -7.08
N GLU A 114 18.21 6.30 -6.49
CA GLU A 114 18.31 7.36 -5.48
C GLU A 114 17.77 8.72 -5.94
N THR A 115 17.81 9.00 -7.25
CA THR A 115 17.26 10.25 -7.82
C THR A 115 15.74 10.34 -7.83
N ASP A 116 15.04 9.21 -7.66
CA ASP A 116 13.58 9.15 -7.62
C ASP A 116 13.03 9.48 -6.21
N ILE A 117 13.90 9.53 -5.20
CA ILE A 117 13.54 9.78 -3.80
C ILE A 117 13.41 11.30 -3.58
N ILE A 118 12.18 11.79 -3.48
CA ILE A 118 11.87 13.22 -3.34
C ILE A 118 11.97 13.68 -1.88
N GLU A 119 11.46 12.88 -0.94
CA GLU A 119 11.45 13.17 0.49
C GLU A 119 12.29 12.11 1.21
N ALA A 120 13.53 12.44 1.57
CA ALA A 120 14.36 11.56 2.38
C ALA A 120 13.80 11.47 3.80
N VAL A 121 12.83 10.58 4.01
CA VAL A 121 12.45 10.10 5.34
C VAL A 121 13.71 9.49 5.97
N PRO A 122 13.95 9.63 7.28
CA PRO A 122 15.13 8.99 7.88
C PRO A 122 15.13 7.49 7.52
N TYR A 123 16.26 7.02 7.00
CA TYR A 123 16.48 5.64 6.53
C TYR A 123 15.86 5.25 5.17
N SER A 124 15.31 6.20 4.41
CA SER A 124 14.91 5.96 3.02
C SER A 124 16.13 5.80 2.11
N SER A 125 16.15 4.73 1.32
CA SER A 125 17.14 4.46 0.27
C SER A 125 16.47 3.73 -0.88
N ALA A 126 17.11 3.73 -2.05
CA ALA A 126 16.62 3.00 -3.21
C ALA A 126 16.49 1.50 -2.91
N ASP A 127 17.47 0.91 -2.21
CA ASP A 127 17.45 -0.50 -1.82
C ASP A 127 16.26 -0.84 -0.92
N TYR A 128 15.99 0.02 0.08
CA TYR A 128 14.86 -0.13 1.00
C TYR A 128 13.52 -0.04 0.26
N ALA A 129 13.34 0.98 -0.60
CA ALA A 129 12.12 1.13 -1.38
C ALA A 129 11.92 -0.02 -2.37
N ASN A 130 13.00 -0.49 -3.02
CA ASN A 130 12.95 -1.62 -3.95
C ASN A 130 12.59 -2.95 -3.28
N GLU A 131 12.97 -3.16 -2.02
CA GLU A 131 12.54 -4.34 -1.27
C GLU A 131 11.01 -4.37 -1.14
N PHE A 132 10.41 -3.25 -0.75
CA PHE A 132 8.95 -3.13 -0.65
C PHE A 132 8.24 -3.09 -2.00
N LEU A 133 8.87 -2.54 -3.05
CA LEU A 133 8.34 -2.60 -4.41
C LEU A 133 8.19 -4.06 -4.88
N ARG A 134 9.22 -4.89 -4.67
CA ARG A 134 9.16 -6.33 -5.02
C ARG A 134 8.07 -7.06 -4.25
N GLN A 135 7.96 -6.81 -2.94
CA GLN A 135 6.88 -7.38 -2.12
C GLN A 135 5.50 -6.95 -2.63
N ALA A 136 5.33 -5.69 -3.01
CA ALA A 136 4.09 -5.18 -3.59
C ALA A 136 3.77 -5.84 -4.93
N GLN A 137 4.76 -5.99 -5.82
CA GLN A 137 4.61 -6.66 -7.10
C GLN A 137 4.13 -8.10 -6.92
N ASP A 138 4.84 -8.89 -6.10
CA ASP A 138 4.50 -10.30 -5.85
C ASP A 138 3.10 -10.44 -5.22
N PHE A 139 2.79 -9.59 -4.25
CA PHE A 139 1.51 -9.61 -3.55
C PHE A 139 0.33 -9.26 -4.46
N MET A 140 0.48 -8.22 -5.29
CA MET A 140 -0.58 -7.80 -6.23
C MET A 140 -0.81 -8.82 -7.34
N VAL A 141 0.25 -9.43 -7.89
CA VAL A 141 0.13 -10.51 -8.87
C VAL A 141 -0.62 -11.70 -8.27
N THR A 142 -0.29 -12.09 -7.04
CA THR A 142 -0.97 -13.21 -6.36
C THR A 142 -2.44 -12.87 -6.07
N LEU A 143 -2.75 -11.66 -5.61
CA LEU A 143 -4.14 -11.21 -5.38
C LEU A 143 -4.99 -11.23 -6.65
N ALA A 144 -4.41 -10.72 -7.74
CA ALA A 144 -5.05 -10.66 -9.04
C ALA A 144 -5.35 -12.07 -9.58
N ALA A 145 -4.39 -12.99 -9.47
CA ALA A 145 -4.58 -14.39 -9.85
C ALA A 145 -5.70 -15.09 -9.06
N ASP A 146 -5.87 -14.73 -7.79
CA ASP A 146 -6.94 -15.26 -6.94
C ASP A 146 -8.30 -14.54 -7.15
N GLY A 147 -8.34 -13.51 -7.99
CA GLY A 147 -9.54 -12.70 -8.24
C GLY A 147 -10.00 -11.91 -7.01
N LEU A 148 -9.09 -11.57 -6.10
CA LEU A 148 -9.39 -10.90 -4.83
C LEU A 148 -9.30 -9.37 -4.95
N GLY A 149 -10.07 -8.68 -4.12
CA GLY A 149 -9.92 -7.25 -3.87
C GLY A 149 -8.89 -6.98 -2.77
N LEU A 150 -8.79 -5.70 -2.37
CA LEU A 150 -7.89 -5.24 -1.32
C LEU A 150 -8.58 -4.21 -0.44
N VAL A 151 -8.29 -4.23 0.86
CA VAL A 151 -8.50 -3.09 1.75
C VAL A 151 -7.18 -2.69 2.37
N TYR A 152 -6.86 -1.40 2.39
CA TYR A 152 -5.64 -0.90 2.99
C TYR A 152 -5.84 0.30 3.89
N THR A 153 -4.91 0.51 4.80
CA THR A 153 -4.84 1.68 5.65
C THR A 153 -3.43 2.25 5.75
N ILE A 154 -3.36 3.58 5.83
CA ILE A 154 -2.14 4.34 6.15
C ILE A 154 -2.39 5.00 7.52
N ARG A 155 -1.65 4.60 8.56
CA ARG A 155 -1.85 5.08 9.95
C ARG A 155 -0.65 4.84 10.85
#